data_AF-A0A6J4N4T4-F1
#
_entry.id   AF-A0A6J4N4T4-F1
#
_cell.length_a   1.000
_cell.length_b   1.000
_cell.length_c   1.000
_cell.angle_alpha   90.00
_cell.angle_beta   90.00
_cell.angle_gamma   90.00
#
_symmetry.space_group_name_H-M   'P 1'
#
loop_
_entity.id
_entity.type
_entity.pdbx_description
1 polymer ?
#
loop_
_entity_poly.entity_id
_entity_poly.type
_entity_poly.pdbx_seq_one_letter_code
_entity_poly.pdbx_strand_id
1 'polypeptide(L)'
;MKEDASLRERIFTRDGNRCVYCAGLFPPEQLSLDNVQPRARGGDNSPGNLVTACLACNTRKGHQPAWAWLAELPGERANFLRYGTAVWARLRRAVEEAAKS
;
A
#
# COMPACT_ATOMS: atom_id res chain seq x y z
N MET A 1 1.76 -31.70 3.66
CA MET A 1 1.61 -30.46 4.47
C MET A 1 1.73 -29.31 3.51
N LYS A 2 0.67 -28.52 3.29
CA LYS A 2 0.82 -27.28 2.51
C LYS A 2 1.35 -26.25 3.49
N GLU A 3 2.56 -25.74 3.26
CA GLU A 3 3.08 -24.59 4.02
C GLU A 3 2.08 -23.44 3.87
N ASP A 4 1.54 -22.97 4.99
CA ASP A 4 0.73 -21.76 5.00
C ASP A 4 1.63 -20.58 4.65
N ALA A 5 1.48 -20.04 3.44
CA ALA A 5 2.23 -18.87 2.98
C ALA A 5 2.12 -17.74 4.01
N SER A 6 3.25 -17.11 4.31
CA SER A 6 3.33 -16.00 5.25
C SER A 6 2.41 -14.85 4.82
N LEU A 7 2.00 -13.99 5.77
CA LEU A 7 1.19 -12.80 5.43
C LEU A 7 1.87 -11.95 4.35
N ARG A 8 3.20 -11.84 4.39
CA ARG A 8 3.99 -11.13 3.37
C ARG A 8 3.82 -11.73 1.98
N GLU A 9 4.02 -13.03 1.83
CA GLU A 9 3.88 -13.74 0.55
C GLU A 9 2.44 -13.66 0.01
N ARG A 10 1.44 -13.75 0.90
CA ARG A 10 0.04 -13.60 0.52
C ARG A 10 -0.25 -12.22 -0.08
N ILE A 11 0.23 -11.15 0.56
CA ILE A 11 0.01 -9.78 0.08
C ILE A 11 0.80 -9.49 -1.20
N PHE A 12 2.04 -9.98 -1.29
CA PHE A 12 2.87 -9.82 -2.49
C PHE A 12 2.26 -10.53 -3.69
N THR A 13 1.80 -11.77 -3.50
CA THR A 13 1.10 -12.53 -4.54
C THR A 13 -0.22 -11.86 -4.94
N ARG A 14 -1.01 -11.39 -3.95
CA ARG A 14 -2.26 -10.64 -4.18
C ARG A 14 -2.05 -9.42 -5.08
N ASP A 15 -0.99 -8.66 -4.81
CA ASP A 15 -0.69 -7.44 -5.55
C ASP A 15 0.18 -7.72 -6.81
N GLY A 16 0.50 -8.99 -7.09
CA GLY A 16 1.27 -9.40 -8.27
C GLY A 16 2.71 -8.89 -8.27
N ASN A 17 3.36 -8.81 -7.10
CA ASN A 17 4.69 -8.21 -6.90
C ASN A 17 4.80 -6.78 -7.44
N ARG A 18 3.65 -6.07 -7.53
CA ARG A 18 3.56 -4.69 -7.97
C ARG A 18 3.54 -3.76 -6.77
N CYS A 19 4.41 -2.74 -6.79
CA CYS A 19 4.27 -1.62 -5.87
C CYS A 19 2.97 -0.88 -6.18
N VAL A 20 2.05 -0.81 -5.21
CA VAL A 20 0.76 -0.12 -5.42
C VAL A 20 0.90 1.38 -5.65
N TYR A 21 2.04 1.97 -5.26
CA TYR A 21 2.31 3.40 -5.38
C TYR A 21 2.91 3.78 -6.74
N CYS A 22 4.06 3.20 -7.11
CA CYS A 22 4.71 3.54 -8.38
C CYS A 22 4.34 2.62 -9.56
N ALA A 23 3.49 1.62 -9.33
CA ALA A 23 3.10 0.59 -10.31
C ALA A 23 4.23 -0.29 -10.87
N GLY A 24 5.47 -0.10 -10.41
CA GLY A 24 6.60 -0.94 -10.82
C GLY A 24 6.47 -2.38 -10.32
N LEU A 25 6.97 -3.31 -11.12
CA LEU A 25 7.15 -4.72 -10.74
C LEU A 25 8.55 -4.89 -10.17
N PHE A 26 8.64 -5.56 -9.03
CA PHE A 26 9.89 -5.73 -8.31
C PHE A 26 10.07 -7.18 -7.87
N PRO A 27 11.32 -7.65 -7.74
CA PRO A 27 11.57 -8.93 -7.11
C PRO A 27 11.23 -8.85 -5.60
N PRO A 28 10.83 -9.96 -4.94
CA PRO A 28 10.33 -9.95 -3.57
C PRO A 28 11.27 -9.31 -2.54
N GLU A 29 12.58 -9.34 -2.76
CA GLU A 29 13.60 -8.79 -1.87
C GLU A 29 13.60 -7.26 -1.86
N GLN A 30 13.09 -6.64 -2.93
CA GLN A 30 12.92 -5.18 -3.05
C GLN A 30 11.50 -4.71 -2.71
N LEU A 31 10.66 -5.63 -2.23
CA LEU A 31 9.30 -5.36 -1.78
C LEU A 31 9.21 -5.44 -0.26
N SER A 32 8.34 -4.60 0.27
CA SER A 32 7.97 -4.54 1.68
C SER A 32 6.46 -4.43 1.82
N LEU A 33 5.95 -4.79 2.99
CA LEU A 33 4.58 -4.47 3.36
C LEU A 33 4.55 -3.04 3.88
N ASP A 34 3.63 -2.24 3.37
CA ASP A 34 3.34 -0.92 3.92
C ASP A 34 1.95 -0.89 4.55
N ASN A 35 1.84 -0.19 5.68
CA ASN A 35 0.57 0.11 6.31
C ASN A 35 -0.01 1.40 5.69
N VAL A 36 -1.15 1.29 5.02
CA VAL A 36 -1.86 2.42 4.41
C VAL A 36 -2.18 3.49 5.46
N GLN A 37 -2.70 3.06 6.61
CA GLN A 37 -2.75 3.82 7.85
C GLN A 37 -1.63 3.32 8.78
N PRO A 38 -0.62 4.14 9.12
CA PRO A 38 0.45 3.76 10.04
C PRO A 38 -0.07 3.29 11.40
N ARG A 39 0.61 2.32 12.02
CA ARG A 39 0.25 1.81 13.36
C ARG A 39 0.23 2.91 14.43
N ALA A 40 1.18 3.84 14.37
CA ALA A 40 1.24 5.00 15.26
C ALA A 40 0.03 5.95 15.13
N ARG A 41 -0.77 5.82 14.06
CA ARG A 41 -1.98 6.59 13.80
C ARG A 41 -3.23 5.71 13.81
N GLY A 42 -3.20 4.58 14.52
CA GLY A 42 -4.36 3.70 14.73
C GLY A 42 -4.59 2.65 13.64
N GLY A 43 -3.64 2.42 12.75
CA GLY A 43 -3.70 1.30 11.80
C GLY A 43 -3.25 -0.03 12.41
N ASP A 44 -3.56 -1.12 11.71
CA ASP A 44 -3.20 -2.49 12.12
C ASP A 44 -2.46 -3.25 10.99
N ASN A 45 -2.16 -4.53 11.24
CA ASN A 45 -1.55 -5.43 10.25
C ASN A 45 -2.60 -6.30 9.55
N SER A 46 -3.86 -5.86 9.50
CA SER A 46 -4.90 -6.57 8.77
C SER A 46 -4.63 -6.46 7.26
N PRO A 47 -4.93 -7.51 6.46
CA PRO A 47 -4.71 -7.48 5.00
C PRO A 47 -5.32 -6.26 4.28
N GLY A 48 -6.43 -5.72 4.78
CA GLY A 48 -7.09 -4.52 4.23
C GLY A 48 -6.38 -3.20 4.55
N ASN A 49 -5.40 -3.19 5.45
CA ASN A 49 -4.52 -2.06 5.73
C ASN A 49 -3.09 -2.26 5.18
N LEU A 50 -2.81 -3.43 4.59
CA LEU A 50 -1.49 -3.78 4.07
C LEU A 50 -1.48 -3.79 2.54
N VAL A 51 -0.42 -3.23 1.97
CA VAL A 51 -0.15 -3.24 0.53
C VAL A 51 1.30 -3.57 0.24
N THR A 52 1.55 -4.06 -0.97
CA THR A 52 2.89 -4.23 -1.51
C THR A 52 3.46 -2.89 -1.93
N ALA A 53 4.62 -2.53 -1.36
CA ALA A 53 5.33 -1.31 -1.69
C ALA A 53 6.82 -1.61 -1.93
N CYS A 54 7.40 -1.02 -2.98
CA CYS A 54 8.85 -1.07 -3.13
C CYS A 54 9.53 -0.29 -2.00
N LEU A 55 10.77 -0.67 -1.66
CA LEU A 55 11.50 -0.04 -0.56
C LEU A 55 11.60 1.48 -0.69
N ALA A 56 11.79 2.00 -1.92
CA ALA A 56 11.87 3.43 -2.19
C ALA A 56 10.55 4.17 -1.89
N CYS A 57 9.42 3.66 -2.36
CA CYS A 57 8.11 4.27 -2.10
C CYS A 57 7.74 4.20 -0.62
N ASN A 58 7.96 3.04 0.02
CA ASN A 58 7.67 2.86 1.44
C ASN A 58 8.50 3.83 2.30
N THR A 59 9.81 3.96 2.00
CA THR A 59 10.69 4.91 2.68
C THR A 59 10.23 6.35 2.49
N ARG A 60 9.85 6.74 1.26
CA ARG A 60 9.40 8.10 0.94
C ARG A 60 8.07 8.47 1.61
N LYS A 61 7.14 7.51 1.76
CA LYS A 61 5.90 7.69 2.55
C LYS A 61 6.21 7.85 4.04
N GLY A 62 7.13 7.04 4.55
CA GLY A 62 7.50 7.00 5.96
C GLY A 62 6.28 6.78 6.86
N HIS A 63 6.18 7.58 7.92
CA HIS A 63 5.08 7.49 8.90
C HIS A 63 3.85 8.33 8.55
N GLN A 64 3.76 8.83 7.32
CA GLN A 64 2.56 9.53 6.86
C GLN A 64 1.47 8.51 6.49
N PRO A 65 0.20 8.82 6.76
CA PRO A 65 -0.90 8.10 6.13
C PRO A 65 -0.85 8.22 4.61
N ALA A 66 -1.26 7.17 3.90
CA ALA A 66 -1.24 7.16 2.45
C ALA A 66 -2.01 8.34 1.84
N TRP A 67 -3.16 8.73 2.41
CA TRP A 67 -3.94 9.86 1.89
C TRP A 67 -3.23 11.22 2.02
N ALA A 68 -2.49 11.44 3.11
CA ALA A 68 -1.74 12.68 3.30
C ALA A 68 -0.54 12.74 2.34
N TRP A 69 0.17 11.63 2.18
CA TRP A 69 1.31 11.56 1.27
C TRP A 69 0.90 11.64 -0.20
N LEU A 70 -0.20 10.99 -0.57
CA LEU A 70 -0.70 10.93 -1.94
C LEU A 70 -1.50 12.19 -2.36
N ALA A 71 -1.80 13.11 -1.44
CA ALA A 71 -2.48 14.38 -1.76
C ALA A 71 -1.71 15.20 -2.81
N GLU A 72 -0.37 15.22 -2.70
CA GLU A 72 0.52 15.97 -3.59
C GLU A 72 1.12 15.11 -4.73
N LEU A 73 0.70 13.85 -4.86
CA LEU A 73 1.28 12.88 -5.80
C LEU A 73 0.20 12.27 -6.71
N PRO A 74 -0.28 12.98 -7.74
CA PRO A 74 -1.42 12.54 -8.54
C PRO A 74 -1.17 11.22 -9.29
N GLY A 75 0.06 10.97 -9.75
CA GLY A 75 0.43 9.72 -10.43
C GLY A 75 0.38 8.52 -9.50
N GLU A 76 1.06 8.60 -8.35
CA GLU A 76 1.06 7.55 -7.35
C GLU A 76 -0.31 7.35 -6.71
N ARG A 77 -1.10 8.42 -6.60
CA ARG A 77 -2.49 8.35 -6.15
C ARG A 77 -3.35 7.55 -7.12
N ALA A 78 -3.26 7.85 -8.42
CA ALA A 78 -4.00 7.11 -9.44
C ALA A 78 -3.61 5.63 -9.44
N ASN A 79 -2.31 5.33 -9.30
CA ASN A 79 -1.82 3.95 -9.16
C ASN A 79 -2.38 3.26 -7.92
N PHE A 80 -2.37 3.93 -6.76
CA PHE A 80 -2.92 3.37 -5.53
C PHE A 80 -4.40 3.03 -5.69
N LEU A 81 -5.19 3.93 -6.25
CA LEU A 81 -6.62 3.71 -6.49
C LEU A 81 -6.85 2.57 -7.50
N ARG A 82 -5.97 2.42 -8.49
CA ARG A 82 -6.02 1.35 -9.50
C ARG A 82 -5.61 -0.03 -8.97
N TYR A 83 -4.54 -0.11 -8.18
CA TYR A 83 -3.92 -1.40 -7.81
C TYR A 83 -4.20 -1.82 -6.35
N GLY A 84 -4.43 -0.88 -5.44
CA GLY A 84 -4.78 -1.14 -4.04
C GLY A 84 -6.25 -1.51 -3.84
N THR A 85 -6.83 -2.35 -4.70
CA THR A 85 -8.28 -2.67 -4.67
C THR A 85 -8.70 -3.48 -3.44
N ALA A 86 -7.77 -4.22 -2.84
CA ALA A 86 -8.00 -4.98 -1.62
C ALA A 86 -7.93 -4.13 -0.32
N VAL A 87 -7.58 -2.84 -0.43
CA VAL A 87 -7.56 -1.92 0.71
C VAL A 87 -8.98 -1.61 1.16
N TRP A 88 -9.21 -1.47 2.46
CA TRP A 88 -10.52 -1.11 2.99
C TRP A 88 -11.09 0.15 2.34
N ALA A 89 -12.40 0.11 2.04
CA ALA A 89 -13.12 1.19 1.38
C ALA A 89 -12.94 2.55 2.08
N ARG A 90 -12.91 2.58 3.41
CA ARG A 90 -12.69 3.81 4.19
C ARG A 90 -11.34 4.47 3.91
N LEU A 91 -10.28 3.67 3.73
CA LEU A 91 -8.93 4.18 3.48
C LEU A 91 -8.77 4.60 2.01
N ARG A 92 -9.38 3.85 1.09
CA ARG A 92 -9.46 4.26 -0.32
C ARG A 92 -10.18 5.59 -0.47
N ARG A 93 -11.32 5.76 0.20
CA ARG A 93 -12.08 7.03 0.22
C ARG A 93 -11.25 8.18 0.77
N ALA A 94 -10.50 7.98 1.85
CA ALA A 94 -9.61 9.01 2.38
C ALA A 94 -8.57 9.49 1.34
N VAL A 95 -8.03 8.57 0.52
CA VAL A 95 -7.11 8.91 -0.59
C VAL A 95 -7.83 9.66 -1.71
N GLU A 96 -9.07 9.30 -2.03
CA GLU A 96 -9.89 10.01 -3.04
C GLU A 96 -10.28 11.42 -2.59
N GLU A 97 -10.59 11.61 -1.31
CA GLU A 97 -10.99 12.90 -0.73
C GLU A 97 -9.81 13.85 -0.58
N ALA A 98 -8.64 13.34 -0.18
CA ALA A 98 -7.41 14.13 -0.09
C ALA A 98 -6.96 14.71 -1.45
N ALA A 99 -7.43 14.14 -2.57
CA ALA A 99 -7.17 14.65 -3.92
C ALA A 99 -7.94 15.92 -4.27
N LYS A 100 -9.01 16.23 -3.54
CA LYS A 100 -9.96 17.31 -3.82
C LYS A 100 -9.71 18.56 -2.96
N SER A 101 -8.71 18.50 -2.08
CA SER A 101 -8.36 19.54 -1.12
C SER A 101 -7.31 20.48 -1.70
#